data_AF-A0A2D8ZB59-F1
#
_entry.id   AF-A0A2D8ZB59-F1
#
_cell.length_a   1.000
_cell.length_b   1.000
_cell.length_c   1.000
_cell.angle_alpha   90.00
_cell.angle_beta   90.00
_cell.angle_gamma   90.00
#
_symmetry.space_group_name_H-M   'P 1'
#
loop_
_entity.id
_entity.type
_entity.pdbx_description
1 polymer ?
#
loop_
_entity_poly.entity_id
_entity_poly.type
_entity_poly.pdbx_seq_one_letter_code
_entity_poly.pdbx_strand_id
1 'polypeptide(L)'
;MKKIKISFSREVAETLGLESAIILELFNQNLLDNSSYDDLVLSINKNANFLDDGKIESSIEKLLRYDFIKIKNTSNGANFSVKAASKNNNSKRISNDWMPSHETLEIIGMAKIPSEFLNLKIKEFKIYWIERGQQKNNWNSTFIDFLRREWSKEVNSNKTTPYVLDESWFPDDDVFDILNLSEITKDSALKYLREFILYWKDKGSAFTTWNSKFIDHVKRRYMMDNEIGNNEENKKYSEPGKYTQDFKSRKNDSNWANEINLD
;
A
#
# COMPACT_ATOMS: atom_id res chain seq x y z
N MET A 1 29.70 54.99 11.90
CA MET A 1 28.71 54.47 10.92
C MET A 1 28.91 52.97 10.78
N LYS A 2 27.94 52.13 11.15
CA LYS A 2 28.01 50.68 10.89
C LYS A 2 27.99 50.49 9.37
N LYS A 3 29.02 49.84 8.80
CA LYS A 3 28.98 49.40 7.40
C LYS A 3 27.97 48.27 7.31
N ILE A 4 26.80 48.54 6.74
CA ILE A 4 25.81 47.51 6.42
C ILE A 4 26.37 46.76 5.20
N LYS A 5 26.68 45.48 5.39
CA LYS A 5 27.10 44.60 4.30
C LYS A 5 25.90 43.74 3.94
N ILE A 6 25.45 43.85 2.69
CA ILE A 6 24.37 43.04 2.14
C ILE A 6 25.04 41.94 1.33
N SER A 7 24.77 40.68 1.68
CA SER A 7 25.28 39.52 0.94
C SER A 7 24.17 38.50 0.82
N PHE A 8 23.83 38.12 -0.42
CA PHE A 8 22.86 37.10 -0.74
C PHE A 8 23.47 36.12 -1.75
N SER A 9 22.89 34.93 -1.87
CA SER A 9 23.35 33.93 -2.84
C SER A 9 22.91 34.30 -4.25
N ARG A 10 23.67 33.86 -5.26
CA ARG A 10 23.35 34.12 -6.67
C ARG A 10 21.98 33.55 -7.02
N GLU A 11 21.69 32.35 -6.55
CA GLU A 11 20.47 31.59 -6.82
C GLU A 11 19.22 32.33 -6.28
N VAL A 12 19.34 33.00 -5.13
CA VAL A 12 18.24 33.78 -4.54
C VAL A 12 17.91 35.00 -5.40
N ALA A 13 18.93 35.69 -5.92
CA ALA A 13 18.73 36.84 -6.80
C ALA A 13 18.17 36.44 -8.18
N GLU A 14 18.58 35.29 -8.71
CA GLU A 14 18.05 34.78 -9.99
C GLU A 14 16.58 34.34 -9.88
N THR A 15 16.17 33.79 -8.74
CA THR A 15 14.81 33.27 -8.55
C THR A 15 13.80 34.33 -8.10
N LEU A 16 14.19 35.21 -7.17
CA LEU A 16 13.27 36.20 -6.59
C LEU A 16 13.43 37.60 -7.20
N GLY A 17 14.59 37.89 -7.80
CA GLY A 17 15.01 39.23 -8.22
C GLY A 17 16.01 39.86 -7.25
N LEU A 18 16.76 40.86 -7.72
CA LEU A 18 17.77 41.55 -6.92
C LEU A 18 17.13 42.36 -5.78
N GLU A 19 16.04 43.05 -6.08
CA GLU A 19 15.34 43.93 -5.14
C GLU A 19 14.72 43.14 -3.97
N SER A 20 14.10 42.00 -4.26
CA SER A 20 13.54 41.11 -3.24
C SER A 20 14.61 40.38 -2.44
N ALA A 21 15.72 39.96 -3.05
CA ALA A 21 16.85 39.37 -2.36
C ALA A 21 17.49 40.34 -1.35
N ILE A 22 17.60 41.62 -1.72
CA ILE A 22 18.10 42.68 -0.85
C ILE A 22 17.14 42.92 0.33
N ILE A 23 15.83 43.00 0.05
CA ILE A 23 14.82 43.21 1.10
C ILE A 23 14.77 42.01 2.07
N LEU A 24 14.88 40.78 1.56
CA LEU A 24 14.92 39.57 2.38
C LEU A 24 16.17 39.53 3.28
N GLU A 25 17.32 39.97 2.77
CA GLU A 25 18.54 40.07 3.57
C GLU A 25 18.43 41.13 4.67
N LEU A 26 17.85 42.31 4.36
CA LEU A 26 17.59 43.35 5.36
C LEU A 26 16.61 42.88 6.44
N PHE A 27 15.60 42.08 6.05
CA PHE A 27 14.70 41.42 6.98
C PHE A 27 15.44 40.44 7.90
N ASN A 28 16.29 39.57 7.33
CA ASN A 28 17.08 38.59 8.09
C ASN A 28 18.05 39.25 9.08
N GLN A 29 18.57 40.42 8.74
CA GLN A 29 19.43 41.20 9.64
C GLN A 29 18.64 41.93 10.75
N ASN A 30 17.31 41.75 10.84
CA ASN A 30 16.39 42.41 11.77
C ASN A 30 16.42 43.94 11.69
N LEU A 31 16.69 44.50 10.50
CA LEU A 31 16.73 45.94 10.27
C LEU A 31 15.37 46.53 9.84
N LEU A 32 14.33 45.69 9.69
CA LEU A 32 13.01 46.08 9.22
C LEU A 32 11.96 45.92 10.32
N ASP A 33 11.16 46.96 10.52
CA ASP A 33 10.01 46.92 11.42
C ASP A 33 8.81 46.30 10.71
N ASN A 34 8.49 45.05 11.07
CA ASN A 34 7.43 44.26 10.45
C ASN A 34 6.05 44.47 11.12
N SER A 35 5.85 45.62 11.77
CA SER A 35 4.62 45.96 12.47
C SER A 35 3.47 46.22 11.49
N SER A 36 3.73 46.99 10.44
CA SER A 36 2.75 47.33 9.40
C SER A 36 3.41 47.31 8.02
N TYR A 37 2.60 47.21 6.96
CA TYR A 37 3.07 47.33 5.58
C TYR A 37 3.73 48.71 5.34
N ASP A 38 3.13 49.77 5.86
CA ASP A 38 3.67 51.12 5.73
C ASP A 38 4.98 51.30 6.52
N ASP A 39 5.09 50.66 7.69
CA ASP A 39 6.31 50.67 8.51
C ASP A 39 7.45 49.91 7.83
N LEU A 40 7.14 48.84 7.10
CA LEU A 40 8.08 48.09 6.27
C LEU A 40 8.63 48.95 5.14
N VAL A 41 7.75 49.63 4.40
CA VAL A 41 8.14 50.50 3.29
C VAL A 41 9.02 51.65 3.79
N LEU A 42 8.65 52.28 4.91
CA LEU A 42 9.46 53.34 5.54
C LEU A 42 10.83 52.83 6.02
N SER A 43 10.88 51.63 6.59
CA SER A 43 12.13 50.99 7.05
C SER A 43 13.04 50.59 5.89
N ILE A 44 12.45 50.14 4.77
CA ILE A 44 13.18 49.81 3.56
C ILE A 44 13.74 51.08 2.92
N ASN A 45 12.95 52.15 2.77
CA ASN A 45 13.42 53.39 2.18
C ASN A 45 14.53 54.06 2.99
N LYS A 46 14.50 53.95 4.32
CA LYS A 46 15.57 54.44 5.19
C LYS A 46 16.89 53.69 5.03
N ASN A 47 16.84 52.37 4.81
CA ASN A 47 18.03 51.52 4.75
C ASN A 47 18.51 51.24 3.32
N ALA A 48 17.62 51.38 2.33
CA ALA A 48 17.84 51.05 0.93
C ALA A 48 17.34 52.18 0.02
N ASN A 49 17.77 53.41 0.29
CA ASN A 49 17.46 54.63 -0.49
C ASN A 49 17.98 54.61 -1.95
N PHE A 50 18.45 53.46 -2.43
CA PHE A 50 18.91 53.19 -3.79
C PHE A 50 17.94 52.29 -4.58
N LEU A 51 16.89 51.78 -3.94
CA LEU A 51 15.83 51.01 -4.59
C LEU A 51 14.73 51.95 -5.12
N ASP A 52 14.10 51.55 -6.22
CA ASP A 52 12.97 52.29 -6.81
C ASP A 52 11.68 51.98 -6.04
N ASP A 53 10.94 53.01 -5.65
CA ASP A 53 9.74 52.90 -4.79
C ASP A 53 8.69 51.94 -5.40
N GLY A 54 8.50 51.99 -6.72
CA GLY A 54 7.55 51.10 -7.42
C GLY A 54 7.96 49.62 -7.43
N LYS A 55 9.26 49.33 -7.33
CA LYS A 55 9.76 47.95 -7.27
C LYS A 55 9.79 47.38 -5.86
N ILE A 56 9.89 48.24 -4.85
CA ILE A 56 9.86 47.84 -3.43
C ILE A 56 8.49 47.23 -3.12
N GLU A 57 7.41 47.91 -3.51
CA GLU A 57 6.04 47.42 -3.35
C GLU A 57 5.83 46.03 -4.00
N SER A 58 6.18 45.89 -5.29
CA SER A 58 6.06 44.60 -5.99
C SER A 58 6.92 43.50 -5.35
N SER A 59 8.08 43.85 -4.79
CA SER A 59 8.97 42.91 -4.12
C SER A 59 8.43 42.48 -2.76
N ILE A 60 7.87 43.40 -1.97
CA ILE A 60 7.20 43.08 -0.71
C ILE A 60 5.99 42.19 -0.97
N GLU A 61 5.17 42.48 -1.97
CA GLU A 61 4.05 41.62 -2.36
C GLU A 61 4.51 40.21 -2.71
N LYS A 62 5.59 40.06 -3.49
CA LYS A 62 6.15 38.74 -3.83
C LYS A 62 6.63 38.02 -2.59
N LEU A 63 7.34 38.70 -1.70
CA LEU A 63 7.85 38.11 -0.46
C LEU A 63 6.73 37.70 0.50
N LEU A 64 5.62 38.44 0.53
CA LEU A 64 4.41 38.05 1.26
C LEU A 64 3.70 36.86 0.62
N ARG A 65 3.57 36.83 -0.72
CA ARG A 65 2.93 35.72 -1.45
C ARG A 65 3.64 34.38 -1.21
N TYR A 66 4.97 34.41 -1.13
CA TYR A 66 5.78 33.23 -0.89
C TYR A 66 6.08 32.98 0.61
N ASP A 67 5.43 33.74 1.52
CA ASP A 67 5.53 33.61 2.98
C ASP A 67 6.97 33.79 3.54
N PHE A 68 7.84 34.49 2.80
CA PHE A 68 9.22 34.79 3.21
C PHE A 68 9.30 35.92 4.25
N ILE A 69 8.31 36.81 4.28
CA ILE A 69 8.16 37.90 5.25
C ILE A 69 6.78 37.77 5.90
N LYS A 70 6.70 37.91 7.23
CA LYS A 70 5.44 37.88 7.99
C LYS A 70 5.19 39.22 8.65
N ILE A 71 4.12 39.91 8.25
CA ILE A 71 3.64 41.11 8.93
C ILE A 71 2.95 40.66 10.22
N LYS A 72 3.37 41.22 11.36
CA LYS A 72 2.87 40.80 12.70
C LYS A 72 1.35 41.01 12.86
N ASN A 73 0.75 41.90 12.08
CA ASN A 73 -0.67 42.24 12.16
C ASN A 73 -1.61 41.36 11.33
N THR A 74 -1.11 40.40 10.55
CA THR A 74 -1.98 39.40 9.91
C THR A 74 -1.99 38.15 10.77
N SER A 75 -2.89 38.14 11.76
CA SER A 75 -3.27 36.95 12.51
C SER A 75 -4.05 35.98 11.62
N ASN A 76 -3.38 35.40 10.64
CA ASN A 76 -3.75 34.13 10.04
C ASN A 76 -2.49 33.28 10.06
N GLY A 77 -2.20 32.72 11.23
CA GLY A 77 -1.32 31.59 11.34
C GLY A 77 -1.92 30.47 10.49
N ALA A 78 -1.47 30.36 9.24
CA ALA A 78 -1.64 29.15 8.46
C ALA A 78 -0.85 28.07 9.23
N ASN A 79 -1.55 27.44 10.17
CA ASN A 79 -1.11 26.23 10.82
C ASN A 79 -1.05 25.17 9.72
N PHE A 80 0.08 25.09 9.03
CA PHE A 80 0.48 23.88 8.34
C PHE A 80 0.88 22.86 9.41
N SER A 81 -0.07 22.48 10.26
CA SER A 81 0.01 21.22 10.96
C SER A 81 0.03 20.17 9.86
N VAL A 82 1.10 19.39 9.78
CA VAL A 82 1.11 18.15 9.01
C VAL A 82 -0.20 17.45 9.33
N LYS A 83 -1.09 17.31 8.34
CA LYS A 83 -2.39 16.72 8.55
C LYS A 83 -2.13 15.26 8.93
N ALA A 84 -2.08 14.97 10.23
CA ALA A 84 -2.03 13.61 10.70
C ALA A 84 -3.18 12.88 10.03
N ALA A 85 -2.90 11.67 9.49
CA ALA A 85 -3.90 10.88 8.79
C ALA A 85 -5.21 10.93 9.56
N SER A 86 -6.31 11.30 8.88
CA SER A 86 -7.62 11.44 9.50
C SER A 86 -7.92 10.15 10.26
N LYS A 87 -7.74 10.16 11.59
CA LYS A 87 -8.18 9.07 12.44
C LYS A 87 -9.68 9.14 12.39
N ASN A 88 -10.27 8.34 11.51
CA ASN A 88 -11.71 8.09 11.48
C ASN A 88 -12.07 7.44 12.81
N ASN A 89 -12.38 8.27 13.82
CA ASN A 89 -12.78 7.89 15.18
C ASN A 89 -14.15 7.20 15.23
N ASN A 90 -14.73 6.84 14.08
CA ASN A 90 -15.98 6.09 13.95
C ASN A 90 -15.72 4.58 13.85
N SER A 91 -14.79 4.05 14.63
CA SER A 91 -14.63 2.60 14.77
C SER A 91 -15.78 2.07 15.63
N LYS A 92 -16.81 1.52 15.00
CA LYS A 92 -17.96 0.94 15.69
C LYS A 92 -17.78 -0.57 15.81
N ARG A 93 -18.27 -1.15 16.91
CA ARG A 93 -18.49 -2.61 16.95
C ARG A 93 -19.60 -2.94 15.95
N ILE A 94 -19.51 -4.12 15.33
CA ILE A 94 -20.61 -4.59 14.50
C ILE A 94 -21.85 -4.79 15.39
N SER A 95 -23.01 -4.32 14.92
CA SER A 95 -24.29 -4.55 15.60
C SER A 95 -24.98 -5.78 15.03
N ASN A 96 -25.89 -6.40 15.79
CA ASN A 96 -26.74 -7.48 15.29
C ASN A 96 -27.61 -7.03 14.11
N ASP A 97 -28.00 -5.75 14.08
CA ASP A 97 -28.82 -5.15 13.02
C ASP A 97 -27.99 -4.62 11.84
N TRP A 98 -26.67 -4.81 11.88
CA TRP A 98 -25.79 -4.33 10.82
C TRP A 98 -26.19 -4.93 9.47
N MET A 99 -26.24 -4.13 8.41
CA MET A 99 -26.37 -4.63 7.04
C MET A 99 -25.34 -3.93 6.16
N PRO A 100 -24.84 -4.62 5.10
CA PRO A 100 -23.99 -3.97 4.12
C PRO A 100 -24.67 -2.74 3.52
N SER A 101 -23.89 -1.71 3.15
CA SER A 101 -24.46 -0.54 2.45
C SER A 101 -25.08 -0.93 1.11
N HIS A 102 -25.98 -0.10 0.59
CA HIS A 102 -26.58 -0.33 -0.73
C HIS A 102 -25.51 -0.46 -1.82
N GLU A 103 -24.48 0.39 -1.81
CA GLU A 103 -23.34 0.31 -2.75
C GLU A 103 -22.61 -1.04 -2.63
N THR A 104 -22.46 -1.56 -1.40
CA THR A 104 -21.84 -2.86 -1.17
C THR A 104 -22.67 -3.99 -1.80
N LEU A 105 -24.01 -3.91 -1.68
CA LEU A 105 -24.91 -4.88 -2.29
C LEU A 105 -24.90 -4.80 -3.82
N GLU A 106 -24.79 -3.60 -4.41
CA GLU A 106 -24.63 -3.44 -5.85
C GLU A 106 -23.35 -4.10 -6.36
N ILE A 107 -22.21 -3.84 -5.70
CA ILE A 107 -20.92 -4.46 -6.04
C ILE A 107 -21.01 -5.99 -5.97
N ILE A 108 -21.67 -6.51 -4.94
CA ILE A 108 -21.89 -7.97 -4.78
C ILE A 108 -22.82 -8.50 -5.88
N GLY A 109 -23.85 -7.74 -6.27
CA GLY A 109 -24.76 -8.10 -7.36
C GLY A 109 -24.06 -8.22 -8.71
N MET A 110 -23.07 -7.36 -8.98
CA MET A 110 -22.23 -7.47 -10.18
C MET A 110 -21.43 -8.77 -10.24
N ALA A 111 -21.10 -9.37 -9.08
CA ALA A 111 -20.35 -10.62 -8.98
C ALA A 111 -21.21 -11.89 -9.22
N LYS A 112 -22.50 -11.76 -9.56
CA LYS A 112 -23.45 -12.86 -9.81
C LYS A 112 -23.56 -13.88 -8.65
N ILE A 113 -23.40 -13.41 -7.41
CA ILE A 113 -23.53 -14.25 -6.21
C ILE A 113 -25.02 -14.45 -5.88
N PRO A 114 -25.50 -15.68 -5.62
CA PRO A 114 -26.88 -15.94 -5.22
C PRO A 114 -27.27 -15.19 -3.94
N SER A 115 -28.48 -14.62 -3.91
CA SER A 115 -29.01 -13.88 -2.76
C SER A 115 -29.16 -14.75 -1.51
N GLU A 116 -29.45 -16.03 -1.68
CA GLU A 116 -29.54 -17.01 -0.58
C GLU A 116 -28.19 -17.20 0.12
N PHE A 117 -27.12 -17.40 -0.67
CA PHE A 117 -25.75 -17.50 -0.16
C PHE A 117 -25.33 -16.23 0.57
N LEU A 118 -25.65 -15.06 0.00
CA LEU A 118 -25.38 -13.76 0.63
C LEU A 118 -26.06 -13.66 2.01
N ASN A 119 -27.34 -13.99 2.10
CA ASN A 119 -28.10 -13.90 3.36
C ASN A 119 -27.54 -14.82 4.45
N LEU A 120 -27.10 -16.03 4.09
CA LEU A 120 -26.42 -16.94 5.02
C LEU A 120 -25.09 -16.36 5.50
N LYS A 121 -24.26 -15.86 4.57
CA LYS A 121 -22.94 -15.30 4.89
C LYS A 121 -23.00 -14.01 5.69
N ILE A 122 -24.04 -13.19 5.52
CA ILE A 122 -24.28 -12.01 6.38
C ILE A 122 -24.49 -12.46 7.84
N LYS A 123 -25.28 -13.52 8.08
CA LYS A 123 -25.53 -14.03 9.44
C LYS A 123 -24.25 -14.57 10.07
N GLU A 124 -23.49 -15.39 9.34
CA GLU A 124 -22.20 -15.93 9.80
C GLU A 124 -21.21 -14.81 10.14
N PHE A 125 -21.09 -13.81 9.26
CA PHE A 125 -20.19 -12.68 9.45
C PHE A 125 -20.54 -11.88 10.71
N LYS A 126 -21.85 -11.63 10.95
CA LYS A 126 -22.31 -10.95 12.17
C LYS A 126 -21.89 -11.72 13.42
N ILE A 127 -22.21 -13.01 13.50
CA ILE A 127 -21.91 -13.83 14.68
C ILE A 127 -20.41 -13.78 14.98
N TYR A 128 -19.59 -14.05 13.97
CA TYR A 128 -18.13 -14.08 14.13
C TYR A 128 -17.56 -12.76 14.67
N TRP A 129 -18.01 -11.63 14.13
CA TRP A 129 -17.47 -10.32 14.52
C TRP A 129 -18.09 -9.74 15.80
N ILE A 130 -19.32 -10.13 16.13
CA ILE A 130 -19.94 -9.82 17.42
C ILE A 130 -19.18 -10.54 18.54
N GLU A 131 -18.90 -11.83 18.37
CA GLU A 131 -18.11 -12.63 19.33
C GLU A 131 -16.70 -12.08 19.52
N ARG A 132 -16.07 -11.60 18.44
CA ARG A 132 -14.74 -10.98 18.49
C ARG A 132 -14.72 -9.59 19.16
N GLY A 133 -15.85 -8.88 19.20
CA GLY A 133 -15.99 -7.56 19.85
C GLY A 133 -15.08 -6.45 19.29
N GLN A 134 -14.46 -6.64 18.12
CA GLN A 134 -13.53 -5.68 17.53
C GLN A 134 -14.25 -4.42 17.05
N GLN A 135 -13.58 -3.28 17.12
CA GLN A 135 -14.06 -2.01 16.58
C GLN A 135 -13.37 -1.73 15.26
N LYS A 136 -14.16 -1.61 14.18
CA LYS A 136 -13.67 -1.28 12.84
C LYS A 136 -14.59 -0.24 12.21
N ASN A 137 -14.06 0.53 11.27
CA ASN A 137 -14.83 1.49 10.47
C ASN A 137 -15.10 0.97 9.05
N ASN A 138 -14.51 -0.16 8.66
CA ASN A 138 -14.53 -0.72 7.30
C ASN A 138 -15.26 -2.07 7.22
N TRP A 139 -16.38 -2.21 7.93
CA TRP A 139 -17.17 -3.45 7.93
C TRP A 139 -17.63 -3.86 6.54
N ASN A 140 -18.03 -2.90 5.68
CA ASN A 140 -18.42 -3.15 4.30
C ASN A 140 -17.28 -3.78 3.48
N SER A 141 -16.09 -3.16 3.48
CA SER A 141 -14.92 -3.70 2.75
C SER A 141 -14.48 -5.07 3.30
N THR A 142 -14.46 -5.20 4.63
CA THR A 142 -14.13 -6.48 5.29
C THR A 142 -15.12 -7.58 4.91
N PHE A 143 -16.40 -7.23 4.76
CA PHE A 143 -17.44 -8.15 4.32
C PHE A 143 -17.29 -8.55 2.85
N ILE A 144 -16.95 -7.62 1.95
CA ILE A 144 -16.66 -7.93 0.55
C ILE A 144 -15.50 -8.94 0.46
N ASP A 145 -14.40 -8.70 1.18
CA ASP A 145 -13.25 -9.60 1.19
C ASP A 145 -13.59 -10.98 1.75
N PHE A 146 -14.37 -11.02 2.83
CA PHE A 146 -14.89 -12.25 3.41
C PHE A 146 -15.75 -13.02 2.41
N LEU A 147 -16.72 -12.34 1.79
CA LEU A 147 -17.66 -12.95 0.85
C LEU A 147 -16.93 -13.46 -0.40
N ARG A 148 -15.94 -12.74 -0.92
CA ARG A 148 -15.13 -13.18 -2.06
C ARG A 148 -14.39 -14.49 -1.76
N ARG A 149 -13.82 -14.62 -0.56
CA ARG A 149 -13.12 -15.84 -0.13
C ARG A 149 -14.09 -17.00 0.02
N GLU A 150 -15.23 -16.77 0.67
CA GLU A 150 -16.26 -17.80 0.87
C GLU A 150 -16.90 -18.21 -0.44
N TRP A 151 -17.17 -17.29 -1.36
CA TRP A 151 -17.70 -17.59 -2.67
C TRP A 151 -16.71 -18.40 -3.52
N SER A 152 -15.43 -18.05 -3.48
CA SER A 152 -14.39 -18.86 -4.15
C SER A 152 -14.35 -20.28 -3.58
N LYS A 153 -14.51 -20.46 -2.26
CA LYS A 153 -14.63 -21.80 -1.67
C LYS A 153 -15.89 -22.51 -2.15
N GLU A 154 -17.04 -21.84 -2.18
CA GLU A 154 -18.31 -22.45 -2.61
C GLU A 154 -18.25 -22.94 -4.06
N VAL A 155 -17.72 -22.09 -4.97
CA VAL A 155 -17.51 -22.44 -6.38
C VAL A 155 -16.56 -23.63 -6.53
N ASN A 156 -15.51 -23.69 -5.71
CA ASN A 156 -14.56 -24.81 -5.73
C ASN A 156 -15.09 -26.07 -5.02
N SER A 157 -15.90 -25.91 -3.97
CA SER A 157 -16.48 -26.98 -3.16
C SER A 157 -17.56 -27.72 -3.93
N ASN A 158 -18.40 -26.98 -4.67
CA ASN A 158 -19.38 -27.58 -5.58
C ASN A 158 -18.76 -28.45 -6.68
N LYS A 159 -17.43 -28.31 -6.94
CA LYS A 159 -16.73 -29.19 -7.88
C LYS A 159 -16.25 -30.52 -7.27
N THR A 160 -16.10 -30.72 -5.96
CA THR A 160 -15.39 -31.93 -5.49
C THR A 160 -15.65 -32.36 -4.05
N THR A 161 -16.27 -33.54 -3.87
CA THR A 161 -15.78 -34.47 -2.84
C THR A 161 -14.34 -34.84 -3.16
N PRO A 162 -13.42 -34.93 -2.18
CA PRO A 162 -12.06 -35.38 -2.44
C PRO A 162 -12.09 -36.73 -3.17
N TYR A 163 -11.43 -36.81 -4.32
CA TYR A 163 -11.36 -38.03 -5.11
C TYR A 163 -9.91 -38.38 -5.44
N VAL A 164 -9.65 -39.67 -5.58
CA VAL A 164 -8.35 -40.19 -6.03
C VAL A 164 -8.25 -40.01 -7.54
N LEU A 165 -7.07 -39.61 -8.02
CA LEU A 165 -6.86 -39.38 -9.44
C LEU A 165 -7.01 -40.67 -10.26
N ASP A 166 -7.84 -40.61 -11.30
CA ASP A 166 -8.05 -41.70 -12.24
C ASP A 166 -7.20 -41.56 -13.52
N GLU A 167 -7.02 -42.65 -14.27
CA GLU A 167 -6.31 -42.64 -15.56
C GLU A 167 -6.99 -41.79 -16.63
N SER A 168 -8.32 -41.66 -16.55
CA SER A 168 -9.10 -40.81 -17.46
C SER A 168 -9.10 -39.33 -17.06
N TRP A 169 -8.44 -38.97 -15.96
CA TRP A 169 -8.47 -37.59 -15.48
C TRP A 169 -7.80 -36.63 -16.48
N PHE A 170 -8.48 -35.52 -16.73
CA PHE A 170 -8.00 -34.46 -17.60
C PHE A 170 -8.19 -33.10 -16.91
N PRO A 171 -7.23 -32.16 -17.02
CA PRO A 171 -7.38 -30.82 -16.45
C PRO A 171 -8.52 -30.02 -17.10
N ASP A 172 -9.18 -29.14 -16.34
CA ASP A 172 -10.15 -28.18 -16.89
C ASP A 172 -9.47 -27.26 -17.93
N ASP A 173 -10.23 -26.72 -18.89
CA ASP A 173 -9.66 -25.86 -19.94
C ASP A 173 -9.00 -24.59 -19.36
N ASP A 174 -9.59 -24.03 -18.29
CA ASP A 174 -9.04 -22.91 -17.51
C ASP A 174 -7.59 -23.14 -17.05
N VAL A 175 -7.17 -24.40 -16.86
CA VAL A 175 -5.79 -24.75 -16.47
C VAL A 175 -4.80 -24.39 -17.57
N PHE A 176 -5.16 -24.63 -18.83
CA PHE A 176 -4.31 -24.31 -19.96
C PHE A 176 -4.23 -22.81 -20.20
N ASP A 177 -5.32 -22.06 -19.96
CA ASP A 177 -5.31 -20.60 -20.02
C ASP A 177 -4.33 -20.00 -18.98
N ILE A 178 -4.35 -20.53 -17.75
CA ILE A 178 -3.43 -20.10 -16.68
C ILE A 178 -1.96 -20.42 -17.04
N LEU A 179 -1.71 -21.57 -17.66
CA LEU A 179 -0.37 -21.96 -18.09
C LEU A 179 0.12 -21.10 -19.26
N ASN A 180 -0.78 -20.71 -20.17
CA ASN A 180 -0.47 -19.85 -21.31
C ASN A 180 -0.01 -18.45 -20.86
N LEU A 181 -0.55 -17.94 -19.74
CA LEU A 181 -0.05 -16.69 -19.11
C LEU A 181 1.42 -16.77 -18.68
N SER A 182 1.95 -17.99 -18.47
CA SER A 182 3.35 -18.24 -18.12
C SER A 182 4.18 -18.70 -19.33
N GLU A 183 3.72 -18.43 -20.56
CA GLU A 183 4.34 -18.85 -21.82
C GLU A 183 4.40 -20.38 -22.03
N ILE A 184 3.61 -21.14 -21.27
CA ILE A 184 3.54 -22.61 -21.39
C ILE A 184 2.37 -22.98 -22.28
N THR A 185 2.66 -23.52 -23.46
CA THR A 185 1.63 -23.97 -24.40
C THR A 185 0.93 -25.25 -23.91
N LYS A 186 -0.32 -25.44 -24.36
CA LYS A 186 -1.13 -26.64 -24.07
C LYS A 186 -0.39 -27.94 -24.40
N ASP A 187 0.27 -28.00 -25.55
CA ASP A 187 1.03 -29.17 -25.98
C ASP A 187 2.22 -29.47 -25.06
N SER A 188 2.88 -28.43 -24.55
CA SER A 188 3.99 -28.59 -23.58
C SER A 188 3.47 -29.12 -22.24
N ALA A 189 2.33 -28.61 -21.77
CA ALA A 189 1.71 -29.07 -20.54
C ALA A 189 1.27 -30.55 -20.61
N LEU A 190 0.71 -30.97 -21.74
CA LEU A 190 0.22 -32.33 -21.95
C LEU A 190 1.32 -33.39 -21.88
N LYS A 191 2.58 -33.04 -22.16
CA LYS A 191 3.73 -33.96 -22.00
C LYS A 191 3.86 -34.47 -20.56
N TYR A 192 3.52 -33.65 -19.57
CA TYR A 192 3.65 -34.00 -18.16
C TYR A 192 2.37 -34.63 -17.56
N LEU A 193 1.28 -34.73 -18.34
CA LEU A 193 0.01 -35.24 -17.84
C LEU A 193 0.10 -36.72 -17.44
N ARG A 194 0.70 -37.56 -18.29
CA ARG A 194 0.84 -39.01 -18.03
C ARG A 194 1.65 -39.28 -16.75
N GLU A 195 2.79 -38.60 -16.58
CA GLU A 195 3.62 -38.80 -15.39
C GLU A 195 2.93 -38.32 -14.11
N PHE A 196 2.18 -37.21 -14.20
CA PHE A 196 1.43 -36.67 -13.07
C PHE A 196 0.35 -37.66 -12.62
N ILE A 197 -0.41 -38.21 -13.58
CA ILE A 197 -1.45 -39.20 -13.31
C ILE A 197 -0.87 -40.44 -12.63
N LEU A 198 0.22 -40.99 -13.18
CA LEU A 198 0.88 -42.18 -12.62
C LEU A 198 1.37 -41.95 -11.19
N TYR A 199 2.04 -40.83 -10.94
CA TYR A 199 2.57 -40.50 -9.61
C TYR A 199 1.45 -40.40 -8.56
N TRP A 200 0.36 -39.72 -8.88
CA TRP A 200 -0.71 -39.47 -7.92
C TRP A 200 -1.67 -40.65 -7.75
N LYS A 201 -1.85 -41.46 -8.79
CA LYS A 201 -2.57 -42.74 -8.73
C LYS A 201 -1.87 -43.71 -7.77
N ASP A 202 -0.55 -43.87 -7.90
CA ASP A 202 0.25 -44.74 -7.02
C ASP A 202 0.26 -44.26 -5.56
N LYS A 203 0.22 -42.93 -5.35
CA LYS A 203 0.12 -42.34 -4.01
C LYS A 203 -1.25 -42.53 -3.34
N GLY A 204 -2.32 -42.83 -4.08
CA GLY A 204 -3.66 -43.08 -3.55
C GLY A 204 -4.27 -41.94 -2.72
N SER A 205 -3.76 -40.71 -2.85
CA SER A 205 -4.22 -39.56 -2.06
C SER A 205 -5.44 -38.92 -2.72
N ALA A 206 -6.46 -38.59 -1.93
CA ALA A 206 -7.66 -37.91 -2.42
C ALA A 206 -7.55 -36.39 -2.22
N PHE A 207 -7.71 -35.62 -3.30
CA PHE A 207 -7.70 -34.17 -3.25
C PHE A 207 -8.87 -33.58 -4.05
N THR A 208 -9.19 -32.32 -3.74
CA THR A 208 -10.15 -31.48 -4.46
C THR A 208 -9.47 -30.52 -5.44
N THR A 209 -8.14 -30.39 -5.33
CA THR A 209 -7.34 -29.35 -5.99
C THR A 209 -6.39 -29.90 -7.06
N TRP A 210 -6.84 -30.91 -7.81
CA TRP A 210 -6.03 -31.55 -8.85
C TRP A 210 -5.57 -30.59 -9.95
N ASN A 211 -6.45 -29.69 -10.40
CA ASN A 211 -6.13 -28.65 -11.38
C ASN A 211 -4.96 -27.76 -10.92
N SER A 212 -5.01 -27.26 -9.68
CA SER A 212 -3.92 -26.43 -9.13
C SER A 212 -2.63 -27.22 -8.95
N LYS A 213 -2.70 -28.47 -8.46
CA LYS A 213 -1.54 -29.35 -8.34
C LYS A 213 -0.88 -29.63 -9.68
N PHE A 214 -1.67 -29.78 -10.74
CA PHE A 214 -1.18 -29.99 -12.09
C PHE A 214 -0.48 -28.75 -12.65
N ILE A 215 -1.05 -27.56 -12.47
CA ILE A 215 -0.41 -26.28 -12.85
C ILE A 215 0.97 -26.17 -12.21
N ASP A 216 1.06 -26.40 -10.89
CA ASP A 216 2.32 -26.32 -10.16
C ASP A 216 3.34 -27.36 -10.63
N HIS A 217 2.86 -28.57 -10.96
CA HIS A 217 3.70 -29.64 -11.49
C HIS A 217 4.28 -29.29 -12.85
N VAL A 218 3.44 -28.83 -13.78
CA VAL A 218 3.86 -28.40 -15.12
C VAL A 218 4.83 -27.24 -15.03
N LYS A 219 4.56 -26.22 -14.22
CA LYS A 219 5.48 -25.08 -14.03
C LYS A 219 6.85 -25.54 -13.55
N ARG A 220 6.90 -26.40 -12.52
CA ARG A 220 8.18 -26.94 -12.03
C ARG A 220 8.92 -27.73 -13.11
N ARG A 221 8.23 -28.64 -13.81
CA ARG A 221 8.84 -29.46 -14.86
C ARG A 221 9.33 -28.64 -16.04
N TYR A 222 8.55 -27.67 -16.47
CA TYR A 222 8.89 -26.80 -17.58
C TYR A 222 10.10 -25.90 -17.25
N MET A 223 10.15 -25.36 -16.03
CA MET A 223 11.34 -24.64 -15.56
C MET A 223 12.56 -25.56 -15.51
N MET A 224 12.42 -26.79 -15.00
CA MET A 224 13.51 -27.76 -14.99
C MET A 224 13.97 -28.10 -16.41
N ASP A 225 13.08 -28.42 -17.35
CA ASP A 225 13.48 -28.78 -18.72
C ASP A 225 14.14 -27.60 -19.47
N ASN A 226 13.71 -26.36 -19.21
CA ASN A 226 14.33 -25.16 -19.76
C ASN A 226 15.67 -24.80 -19.06
N GLU A 227 15.78 -25.04 -17.76
CA GLU A 227 17.00 -24.79 -16.97
C GLU A 227 18.01 -25.94 -17.06
N ILE A 228 17.62 -27.16 -17.44
CA ILE A 228 18.54 -28.29 -17.69
C ILE A 228 19.50 -28.00 -18.87
N GLY A 229 19.21 -26.99 -19.70
CA GLY A 229 20.18 -26.43 -20.65
C GLY A 229 21.30 -25.59 -20.00
N ASN A 230 21.13 -25.16 -18.75
CA ASN A 230 22.06 -24.36 -17.96
C ASN A 230 22.28 -25.06 -16.60
N ASN A 231 23.21 -26.01 -16.57
CA ASN A 231 23.72 -26.72 -15.39
C ASN A 231 23.51 -25.97 -14.06
N GLU A 232 22.75 -26.54 -13.13
CA GLU A 232 23.24 -26.91 -11.79
C GLU A 232 22.18 -27.60 -10.92
N GLU A 233 22.70 -28.30 -9.93
CA GLU A 233 22.08 -29.37 -9.15
C GLU A 233 20.86 -28.97 -8.30
N ASN A 234 19.92 -29.91 -8.21
CA ASN A 234 18.93 -30.12 -7.14
C ASN A 234 19.03 -29.19 -5.91
N LYS A 235 18.39 -28.03 -5.95
CA LYS A 235 17.90 -27.35 -4.74
C LYS A 235 16.41 -27.61 -4.57
N LYS A 236 16.10 -28.77 -3.97
CA LYS A 236 14.81 -28.95 -3.31
C LYS A 236 14.73 -27.94 -2.15
N TYR A 237 13.52 -27.43 -1.91
CA TYR A 237 13.14 -26.40 -0.92
C TYR A 237 13.31 -24.94 -1.40
N SER A 238 12.25 -24.37 -1.98
CA SER A 238 12.06 -22.92 -2.00
C SER A 238 11.73 -22.45 -0.59
N GLU A 239 12.75 -22.06 0.18
CA GLU A 239 12.54 -21.25 1.37
C GLU A 239 12.08 -19.84 0.95
N PRO A 240 11.13 -19.20 1.67
CA PRO A 240 10.68 -17.86 1.36
C PRO A 240 11.80 -16.85 1.69
N GLY A 241 12.51 -16.39 0.67
CA GLY A 241 13.49 -15.31 0.77
C GLY A 241 14.88 -15.75 1.20
N LYS A 242 15.92 -15.16 0.58
CA LYS A 242 17.29 -15.31 1.04
C LYS A 242 17.45 -14.53 2.35
N TYR A 243 17.38 -15.24 3.48
CA TYR A 243 17.81 -14.67 4.76
C TYR A 243 19.33 -14.56 4.76
N THR A 244 19.86 -13.45 5.23
CA THR A 244 21.31 -13.22 5.37
C THR A 244 21.95 -14.06 6.48
N GLN A 245 21.16 -14.80 7.26
CA GLN A 245 21.59 -15.53 8.46
C GLN A 245 20.97 -16.94 8.52
N ASP A 246 21.74 -17.89 9.04
CA ASP A 246 21.37 -19.30 9.13
C ASP A 246 20.16 -19.56 10.04
N PHE A 247 19.46 -20.68 9.79
CA PHE A 247 18.23 -21.06 10.50
C PHE A 247 18.44 -21.27 12.02
N LYS A 248 19.61 -21.80 12.43
CA LYS A 248 19.94 -22.02 13.85
C LYS A 248 20.12 -20.72 14.63
N SER A 249 20.71 -19.69 14.02
CA SER A 249 20.89 -18.36 14.62
C SER A 249 19.56 -17.66 14.89
N ARG A 250 18.58 -17.81 13.98
CA ARG A 250 17.24 -17.20 14.13
C ARG A 250 16.43 -17.77 15.29
N LYS A 251 16.64 -19.05 15.64
CA LYS A 251 15.87 -19.73 16.70
C LYS A 251 16.41 -19.50 18.11
N ASN A 252 17.51 -18.77 18.24
CA ASN A 252 18.17 -18.54 19.52
C ASN A 252 17.72 -17.26 20.24
N ASP A 253 16.76 -16.50 19.68
CA ASP A 253 16.11 -15.39 20.37
C ASP A 253 15.15 -15.92 21.44
N SER A 254 15.75 -16.40 22.52
CA SER A 254 15.11 -16.70 23.80
C SER A 254 15.01 -15.44 24.67
N ASN A 255 15.19 -14.25 24.10
CA ASN A 255 15.27 -12.99 24.85
C ASN A 255 13.91 -12.42 25.27
N TRP A 256 12.79 -13.09 24.96
CA TRP A 256 11.49 -12.79 25.55
C TRP A 256 11.23 -13.58 26.85
N ALA A 257 11.86 -14.75 27.02
CA ALA A 257 11.50 -15.69 28.08
C ALA A 257 12.19 -15.44 29.43
N ASN A 258 13.15 -14.50 29.49
CA ASN A 258 13.94 -14.22 30.70
C ASN A 258 13.49 -12.96 31.48
N GLU A 259 12.41 -12.27 31.08
CA GLU A 259 11.90 -11.08 31.79
C GLU A 259 10.62 -11.35 32.62
N ILE A 260 10.34 -12.61 32.96
CA ILE A 260 9.27 -12.92 33.93
C ILE A 260 9.94 -13.24 35.28
N ASN A 261 10.30 -12.20 36.04
CA ASN A 261 10.48 -12.34 37.48
C ASN A 261 9.10 -12.43 38.13
N LEU A 262 8.77 -13.61 38.66
CA LEU A 262 7.66 -13.81 39.59
C LEU A 262 8.22 -13.64 41.01
N ASP A 263 8.09 -12.43 41.55
CA ASP A 263 8.02 -12.20 43.01
C ASP A 263 6.55 -11.98 43.40
#